data_AF-A0A4Q3X6Z4-F1
#
_entry.id   AF-A0A4Q3X6Z4-F1
#
_cell.length_a   1.000
_cell.length_b   1.000
_cell.length_c   1.000
_cell.angle_alpha   90.00
_cell.angle_beta   90.00
_cell.angle_gamma   90.00
#
_symmetry.space_group_name_H-M   'P 1'
#
loop_
_entity.id
_entity.type
_entity.pdbx_description
1 polymer ?
#
loop_
_entity_poly.entity_id
_entity_poly.type
_entity_poly.pdbx_seq_one_letter_code
_entity_poly.pdbx_strand_id
1 'polypeptide(L)'
;MQSILETYLHQIESHLKGLSAHEKEQQLQEISQHLEILIAGQQVAGLSEAEAMQAAIRKFGDPAEIGRDIIEAIVGQKTGLLKGLLLGAMTGAAVLAAPEFMALCLTGGLIQTGREGFQWAVYGPIVLNAIY
;
A
#
# COMPACT_ATOMS: atom_id res chain seq x y z
N MET A 1 -19.58 17.18 32.19
CA MET A 1 -18.17 16.76 32.32
C MET A 1 -17.86 15.90 31.12
N GLN A 2 -17.07 16.42 30.16
CA GLN A 2 -16.56 15.56 29.09
C GLN A 2 -15.55 14.59 29.69
N SER A 3 -15.57 13.33 29.26
CA SER A 3 -14.60 12.35 29.71
C SER A 3 -13.21 12.69 29.16
N ILE A 4 -12.14 12.22 29.84
CA ILE A 4 -10.76 12.45 29.35
C ILE A 4 -10.56 11.83 27.96
N LEU A 5 -11.30 10.75 27.67
CA LEU A 5 -11.28 10.05 26.40
C LEU A 5 -11.92 10.88 25.29
N GLU A 6 -13.08 11.49 25.54
CA GLU A 6 -13.72 12.41 24.60
C GLU A 6 -12.82 13.60 24.27
N THR A 7 -12.14 14.13 25.29
CA THR A 7 -11.18 15.24 25.09
C THR A 7 -10.02 14.79 24.18
N TYR A 8 -9.51 13.59 24.39
CA TYR A 8 -8.44 13.01 23.58
C TYR A 8 -8.88 12.74 22.13
N LEU A 9 -10.07 12.17 21.92
CA LEU A 9 -10.63 11.95 20.58
C LEU A 9 -10.86 13.27 19.84
N HIS A 10 -11.36 14.30 20.52
CA HIS A 10 -11.53 15.63 19.95
C HIS A 10 -10.18 16.27 19.56
N GLN A 11 -9.11 16.02 20.33
CA GLN A 11 -7.76 16.46 19.95
C GLN A 11 -7.32 15.78 18.65
N ILE A 12 -7.49 14.45 18.52
CA ILE A 12 -7.17 13.73 17.28
C ILE A 12 -7.98 14.28 16.10
N GLU A 13 -9.29 14.47 16.27
CA GLU A 13 -10.17 14.99 15.21
C GLU A 13 -9.65 16.31 14.61
N SER A 14 -9.08 17.18 15.45
CA SER A 14 -8.52 18.47 15.04
C SER A 14 -7.31 18.34 14.08
N HIS A 15 -6.64 17.18 14.10
CA HIS A 15 -5.50 16.84 13.24
C HIS A 15 -5.90 16.08 11.97
N LEU A 16 -7.12 15.56 11.87
CA LEU A 16 -7.64 14.84 10.69
C LEU A 16 -8.09 15.79 9.56
N LYS A 17 -7.33 16.85 9.30
CA LYS A 17 -7.67 17.85 8.29
C LYS A 17 -7.60 17.25 6.88
N GLY A 18 -8.58 17.57 6.04
CA GLY A 18 -8.66 17.06 4.66
C GLY A 18 -9.47 15.78 4.49
N LEU A 19 -9.89 15.13 5.59
CA LEU A 19 -10.88 14.06 5.55
C LEU A 19 -12.30 14.64 5.53
N SER A 20 -13.20 13.96 4.83
CA SER A 20 -14.64 14.20 4.89
C SER A 20 -15.19 13.89 6.30
N ALA A 21 -16.37 14.42 6.63
CA ALA A 21 -16.99 14.16 7.93
C ALA A 21 -17.20 12.66 8.19
N HIS A 22 -17.57 11.90 7.16
CA HIS A 22 -17.75 10.47 7.25
C HIS A 22 -16.43 9.72 7.48
N GLU A 23 -15.36 10.05 6.75
CA GLU A 23 -14.04 9.46 6.97
C GLU A 23 -13.53 9.76 8.40
N LYS A 24 -13.74 10.98 8.90
CA LYS A 24 -13.39 11.34 10.29
C LYS A 24 -14.14 10.48 11.30
N GLU A 25 -15.46 10.36 11.15
CA GLU A 25 -16.30 9.57 12.05
C GLU A 25 -15.84 8.11 12.10
N GLN A 26 -15.55 7.51 10.93
CA GLN A 26 -15.03 6.14 10.85
C GLN A 26 -13.70 6.00 11.59
N GLN A 27 -12.75 6.91 11.35
CA GLN A 27 -11.44 6.87 12.01
C GLN A 27 -11.56 7.06 13.53
N LEU A 28 -12.39 7.99 14.00
CA LEU A 28 -12.63 8.19 15.43
C LEU A 28 -13.30 6.97 16.08
N GLN A 29 -14.20 6.30 15.37
CA GLN A 29 -14.84 5.07 15.85
C GLN A 29 -13.82 3.93 16.01
N GLU A 30 -12.93 3.74 15.03
CA GLU A 30 -11.85 2.75 15.09
C GLU A 30 -10.90 3.05 16.27
N ILE A 31 -10.49 4.31 16.42
CA ILE A 31 -9.62 4.73 17.54
C ILE A 31 -10.28 4.48 18.89
N SER A 32 -11.58 4.78 19.03
CA SER A 32 -12.33 4.53 20.26
C SER A 32 -12.30 3.04 20.63
N GLN A 33 -12.54 2.15 19.67
CA GLN A 33 -12.50 0.70 19.90
C GLN A 33 -11.10 0.24 20.34
N HIS A 34 -10.04 0.75 19.71
CA HIS A 34 -8.68 0.42 20.13
C HIS A 34 -8.36 0.92 21.54
N LEU A 35 -8.82 2.11 21.92
CA LEU A 35 -8.65 2.64 23.27
C LEU A 35 -9.42 1.82 24.30
N GLU A 36 -10.65 1.39 24.00
CA GLU A 36 -11.43 0.50 24.88
C GLU A 36 -10.71 -0.83 25.14
N ILE A 37 -10.10 -1.43 24.11
CA ILE A 37 -9.30 -2.65 24.26
C ILE A 37 -8.09 -2.41 25.17
N LEU A 38 -7.40 -1.27 25.01
CA LEU A 38 -6.28 -0.92 25.88
C LEU A 38 -6.72 -0.69 27.32
N ILE A 39 -7.82 0.02 27.54
CA ILE A 39 -8.40 0.28 28.87
C ILE A 39 -8.75 -1.04 29.56
N ALA A 40 -9.47 -1.93 28.87
CA ALA A 40 -9.83 -3.25 29.39
C ALA A 40 -8.58 -4.05 29.79
N GLY A 41 -7.52 -4.01 28.97
CA GLY A 41 -6.24 -4.64 29.30
C GLY A 41 -5.59 -4.08 30.57
N GLN A 42 -5.67 -2.77 30.80
CA GLN A 42 -5.14 -2.13 32.01
C GLN A 42 -6.00 -2.44 33.25
N GLN A 43 -7.32 -2.51 33.11
CA GLN A 43 -8.22 -2.90 34.20
C GLN A 43 -8.00 -4.35 34.62
N VAL A 44 -7.79 -5.26 33.66
CA VAL A 44 -7.41 -6.66 33.94
C VAL A 44 -6.07 -6.73 34.67
N ALA A 45 -5.15 -5.78 34.43
CA ALA A 45 -3.90 -5.65 35.17
C ALA A 45 -4.06 -5.04 36.58
N GLY A 46 -5.29 -4.74 37.02
CA GLY A 46 -5.61 -4.27 38.36
C GLY A 46 -5.61 -2.75 38.54
N LEU A 47 -5.49 -1.97 37.46
CA LEU A 47 -5.59 -0.50 37.53
C LEU A 47 -7.04 -0.06 37.71
N SER A 48 -7.24 1.05 38.42
CA SER A 48 -8.56 1.70 38.48
C SER A 48 -8.97 2.22 37.10
N GLU A 49 -10.26 2.48 36.90
CA GLU A 49 -10.78 2.98 35.62
C GLU A 49 -10.05 4.25 35.15
N ALA A 50 -9.87 5.23 36.04
CA ALA A 50 -9.19 6.49 35.70
C ALA A 50 -7.71 6.27 35.33
N GLU A 51 -7.01 5.40 36.07
CA GLU A 51 -5.61 5.07 35.77
C GLU A 51 -5.47 4.27 34.47
N ALA A 52 -6.40 3.35 34.22
CA ALA A 52 -6.48 2.56 33.00
C ALA A 52 -6.70 3.44 31.77
N MET A 53 -7.61 4.43 31.85
CA MET A 53 -7.82 5.41 30.78
C MET A 53 -6.57 6.24 30.51
N GLN A 54 -5.91 6.75 31.56
CA GLN A 54 -4.66 7.49 31.37
C GLN A 54 -3.53 6.63 30.80
N ALA A 55 -3.40 5.38 31.27
CA ALA A 55 -2.39 4.45 30.77
C ALA A 55 -2.68 4.06 29.30
N ALA A 56 -3.94 3.87 28.93
CA ALA A 56 -4.34 3.61 27.55
C ALA A 56 -4.01 4.79 26.64
N ILE A 57 -4.35 6.02 27.03
CA ILE A 57 -4.01 7.25 26.27
C ILE A 57 -2.49 7.37 26.09
N ARG A 58 -1.72 7.22 27.18
CA ARG A 58 -0.25 7.27 27.13
C ARG A 58 0.34 6.20 26.20
N LYS A 59 -0.26 5.02 26.17
CA LYS A 59 0.17 3.91 25.32
C LYS A 59 -0.24 4.11 23.85
N PHE A 60 -1.36 4.79 23.61
CA PHE A 60 -1.86 5.05 22.27
C PHE A 60 -1.04 6.11 21.55
N GLY A 61 -0.59 7.16 22.25
CA GLY A 61 0.41 8.11 21.73
C GLY A 61 -0.05 9.56 21.77
N ASP A 62 0.64 10.40 20.99
CA ASP A 62 0.32 11.82 20.85
C ASP A 62 -0.78 12.03 19.77
N PRO A 63 -1.82 12.85 20.03
CA PRO A 63 -2.90 13.09 19.08
C PRO A 63 -2.45 13.62 17.72
N ALA A 64 -1.42 14.45 17.68
CA ALA A 64 -0.94 15.06 16.45
C ALA A 64 -0.15 14.05 15.59
N GLU A 65 0.62 13.17 16.23
CA GLU A 65 1.31 12.08 15.56
C GLU A 65 0.32 11.10 14.95
N ILE A 66 -0.65 10.63 15.73
CA ILE A 66 -1.71 9.73 15.24
C ILE A 66 -2.49 10.37 14.09
N GLY A 67 -2.86 11.65 14.22
CA GLY A 67 -3.56 12.37 13.16
C GLY A 67 -2.76 12.45 11.87
N ARG A 68 -1.44 12.71 11.94
CA ARG A 68 -0.57 12.68 10.75
C ARG A 68 -0.51 11.29 10.14
N ASP A 69 -0.29 10.25 10.94
CA ASP A 69 -0.11 8.89 10.46
C ASP A 69 -1.35 8.39 9.71
N ILE A 70 -2.56 8.74 10.20
CA ILE A 70 -3.83 8.44 9.54
C ILE A 70 -3.92 9.15 8.18
N ILE A 71 -3.60 10.44 8.13
CA ILE A 71 -3.62 11.20 6.88
C ILE A 71 -2.61 10.64 5.87
N GLU A 72 -1.39 10.32 6.31
CA GLU A 72 -0.36 9.73 5.46
C GLU A 72 -0.79 8.37 4.91
N ALA A 73 -1.39 7.51 5.73
CA ALA A 73 -1.90 6.22 5.29
C ALA A 73 -3.01 6.35 4.22
N ILE A 74 -3.97 7.26 4.44
CA ILE A 74 -5.10 7.47 3.52
C ILE A 74 -4.64 8.12 2.21
N VAL A 75 -3.79 9.16 2.29
CA VAL A 75 -3.25 9.84 1.09
C VAL A 75 -2.32 8.90 0.31
N GLY A 76 -1.50 8.11 1.01
CA GLY A 76 -0.67 7.06 0.43
C GLY A 76 -1.50 6.03 -0.34
N GLN A 77 -2.63 5.58 0.22
CA GLN A 77 -3.55 4.68 -0.49
C GLN A 77 -4.16 5.33 -1.74
N LYS A 78 -4.67 6.57 -1.63
CA LYS A 78 -5.32 7.27 -2.76
C LYS A 78 -4.33 7.46 -3.92
N THR A 79 -3.08 7.83 -3.62
CA THR A 79 -2.03 7.99 -4.64
C THR A 79 -1.52 6.65 -5.20
N GLY A 80 -1.47 5.59 -4.40
CA GLY A 80 -1.13 4.23 -4.84
C GLY A 80 -2.14 3.66 -5.83
N LEU A 81 -3.44 3.83 -5.56
CA LEU A 81 -4.53 3.39 -6.44
C LEU A 81 -4.49 4.10 -7.80
N LEU A 82 -4.28 5.42 -7.80
CA LEU A 82 -4.14 6.21 -9.03
C LEU A 82 -2.91 5.80 -9.86
N LYS A 83 -1.77 5.56 -9.22
CA LYS A 83 -0.56 5.06 -9.89
C LYS A 83 -0.76 3.66 -10.46
N GLY A 84 -1.43 2.76 -9.73
CA GLY A 84 -1.78 1.42 -10.20
C GLY A 84 -2.73 1.45 -11.40
N LEU A 85 -3.74 2.31 -11.38
CA LEU A 85 -4.68 2.50 -12.49
C LEU A 85 -3.98 3.03 -13.76
N LEU A 86 -3.08 4.00 -13.62
CA LEU A 86 -2.30 4.55 -14.74
C LEU A 86 -1.34 3.53 -15.35
N LEU A 87 -0.70 2.70 -14.52
CA LEU A 87 0.17 1.62 -15.02
C LEU A 87 -0.65 0.52 -15.71
N GLY A 88 -1.82 0.18 -15.17
CA GLY A 88 -2.76 -0.77 -15.78
C GLY A 88 -3.27 -0.29 -17.14
N ALA A 89 -3.58 1.00 -17.28
CA ALA A 89 -4.02 1.59 -18.55
C ALA A 89 -2.93 1.57 -19.65
N MET A 90 -1.68 1.85 -19.28
CA MET A 90 -0.54 1.79 -20.22
C MET A 90 -0.26 0.36 -20.71
N THR A 91 -0.40 -0.63 -19.81
CA THR A 91 -0.16 -2.04 -20.16
C THR A 91 -1.33 -2.65 -20.96
N GLY A 92 -2.56 -2.24 -20.67
CA GLY A 92 -3.76 -2.65 -21.40
C GLY A 92 -3.78 -2.18 -22.87
N ALA A 93 -3.26 -0.97 -23.15
CA ALA A 93 -3.16 -0.45 -24.51
C ALA A 93 -2.13 -1.21 -25.38
N ALA A 94 -1.04 -1.71 -24.79
CA ALA A 94 -0.03 -2.50 -25.51
C ALA A 94 -0.55 -3.88 -25.95
N VAL A 95 -1.47 -4.48 -25.18
CA VAL A 95 -2.05 -5.80 -25.50
C VAL A 95 -3.09 -5.70 -26.63
N LEU A 96 -3.82 -4.58 -26.73
CA LEU A 96 -4.82 -4.39 -27.79
C LEU A 96 -4.22 -4.00 -29.16
N ALA A 97 -2.97 -3.54 -29.22
CA ALA A 97 -2.26 -3.27 -30.48
C ALA A 97 -1.51 -4.50 -31.05
N ALA A 98 -1.46 -5.60 -30.31
CA ALA A 98 -0.71 -6.81 -30.70
C ALA A 98 -1.33 -7.67 -31.82
N PRO A 99 -2.65 -7.68 -32.12
CA PRO A 99 -3.17 -8.55 -33.18
C PRO A 99 -2.74 -8.13 -34.60
N GLU A 100 -2.48 -6.85 -34.86
CA GLU A 100 -2.15 -6.37 -36.21
C GLU A 100 -0.65 -6.42 -36.54
N PHE A 101 0.23 -6.38 -35.53
CA PHE A 101 1.68 -6.44 -35.76
C PHE A 101 2.20 -7.86 -36.07
N MET A 102 1.53 -8.90 -35.56
CA MET A 102 1.88 -10.30 -35.84
C MET A 102 1.45 -10.77 -37.25
N ALA A 103 0.40 -10.18 -37.83
CA ALA A 103 -0.04 -10.51 -39.19
C ALA A 103 0.94 -10.01 -40.28
N LEU A 104 1.60 -8.87 -40.03
CA LEU A 104 2.59 -8.26 -40.94
C LEU A 104 3.93 -9.00 -40.94
N CYS A 105 4.30 -9.65 -39.82
CA CYS A 105 5.55 -10.40 -39.73
C CYS A 105 5.47 -11.79 -40.38
N LEU A 106 4.29 -12.41 -40.46
CA LEU A 106 4.12 -13.77 -41.00
C LEU A 106 3.89 -13.83 -42.51
N THR A 107 3.50 -12.73 -43.16
CA THR A 107 3.21 -12.73 -44.61
C THR A 107 4.29 -12.10 -45.48
N GLY A 108 5.23 -11.30 -44.93
CA GLY A 108 6.22 -10.57 -45.72
C GLY A 108 7.65 -11.14 -45.78
N GLY A 109 8.04 -12.05 -44.87
CA GLY A 109 9.47 -12.34 -44.63
C GLY A 109 10.01 -13.71 -45.04
N LEU A 110 9.16 -14.65 -45.49
CA LEU A 110 9.52 -16.07 -45.62
C LEU A 110 9.82 -16.56 -47.04
N ILE A 111 10.20 -15.66 -47.96
CA ILE A 111 10.70 -16.05 -49.29
C ILE A 111 11.90 -15.18 -49.69
N GLN A 112 13.01 -15.17 -48.94
CA GLN A 112 14.27 -14.71 -49.54
C GLN A 112 15.61 -15.10 -48.89
N THR A 113 15.65 -15.88 -47.81
CA THR A 113 16.93 -16.27 -47.16
C THR A 113 17.19 -17.77 -47.22
N GLY A 114 16.77 -18.42 -48.30
CA GLY A 114 16.98 -19.85 -48.55
C GLY A 114 18.21 -20.19 -49.41
N ARG A 115 19.26 -19.36 -49.48
CA ARG A 115 20.35 -19.65 -50.46
C ARG A 115 21.81 -19.53 -50.05
N GLU A 116 22.27 -18.82 -49.01
CA GLU A 116 23.74 -18.72 -48.80
C GLU A 116 24.19 -18.70 -47.32
N GLY A 117 25.00 -19.71 -46.94
CA GLY A 117 25.93 -19.74 -45.79
C GLY A 117 25.39 -20.38 -44.50
N PHE A 118 25.41 -21.70 -44.27
CA PHE A 118 26.55 -22.64 -44.12
C PHE A 118 27.47 -22.39 -42.91
N GLN A 119 27.28 -23.26 -41.90
CA GLN A 119 28.21 -23.84 -40.90
C GLN A 119 28.99 -22.93 -39.94
N TRP A 120 28.81 -23.16 -38.63
CA TRP A 120 29.85 -23.61 -37.66
C TRP A 120 29.17 -24.00 -36.33
N ALA A 121 28.56 -25.19 -36.27
CA ALA A 121 28.09 -25.82 -35.02
C ALA A 121 29.19 -26.68 -34.38
N VAL A 122 30.42 -26.18 -34.37
CA VAL A 122 31.61 -26.85 -33.81
C VAL A 122 32.27 -25.83 -32.88
N TYR A 123 32.57 -26.24 -31.63
CA TYR A 123 33.06 -25.44 -30.49
C TYR A 123 32.00 -24.54 -29.80
N GLY A 124 31.49 -24.77 -28.59
CA GLY A 124 31.69 -25.74 -27.51
C GLY A 124 31.02 -25.17 -26.22
N PRO A 125 30.57 -25.98 -25.24
CA PRO A 125 30.22 -25.47 -23.93
C PRO A 125 31.45 -25.57 -23.01
N ILE A 126 32.27 -24.53 -22.97
CA ILE A 126 33.26 -24.36 -21.89
C ILE A 126 33.26 -22.89 -21.52
N VAL A 127 32.52 -22.50 -20.48
CA VAL A 127 33.01 -21.71 -19.34
C VAL A 127 31.95 -21.80 -18.23
N LEU A 128 32.24 -22.50 -17.14
CA LEU A 128 31.96 -22.10 -15.75
C LEU A 128 32.22 -23.29 -14.83
N ASN A 129 33.50 -23.55 -14.57
CA ASN A 129 33.90 -24.14 -13.30
C ASN A 129 35.11 -23.37 -12.79
N ALA A 130 34.84 -22.42 -11.90
CA ALA A 130 35.83 -21.85 -11.00
C ALA A 130 35.09 -21.30 -9.79
N ILE A 131 35.59 -21.67 -8.60
CA ILE A 131 35.31 -21.12 -7.26
C ILE A 131 34.02 -21.72 -6.63
N TYR A 132 34.03 -22.61 -5.63
CA TYR A 132 34.93 -22.84 -4.49
C TYR A 132 34.97 -24.34 -4.13
#